data_AF-F6RME1-F1
#
_entry.id   AF-F6RME1-F1
#
_cell.length_a   1.000
_cell.length_b   1.000
_cell.length_c   1.000
_cell.angle_alpha   90.00
_cell.angle_beta   90.00
_cell.angle_gamma   90.00
#
_symmetry.space_group_name_H-M   'P 1'
#
loop_
_entity.id
_entity.type
_entity.pdbx_description
1 polymer ?
#
loop_
_entity_poly.entity_id
_entity_poly.type
_entity_poly.pdbx_seq_one_letter_code
_entity_poly.pdbx_strand_id
1 'polypeptide(L)'
;NWINQKSLHHIRDQHSAENNGTKQILLIFFHHHPQGIDEFLIDHDLLNLRRKELLYKRWNERVYIPVRKRVEQEIERGFQPLDAAKRKEHRNYLKYTNKKGVVFLDTISHKEYDPLVLHGANSPVSLRVRTGRLKDPLLAAERERDEEEKMLLQCQTGRVFPDHHIRSRRLPPSPLVPLGRHGTECPHWLAMPLRDVESPVRMKSSRNRMFGTFNDSFLDFDD
;
A
#
# COMPACT_ATOMS: atom_id res chain seq x y z
N ASN A 1 -23.60 -9.26 -50.74
CA ASN A 1 -23.05 -7.88 -50.67
C ASN A 1 -24.15 -6.94 -50.22
N TRP A 2 -24.32 -6.74 -48.91
CA TRP A 2 -25.55 -6.18 -48.34
C TRP A 2 -25.42 -4.73 -47.83
N ILE A 3 -24.51 -3.94 -48.39
CA ILE A 3 -24.43 -2.52 -48.08
C ILE A 3 -24.38 -1.74 -49.40
N ASN A 4 -25.47 -1.02 -49.71
CA ASN A 4 -25.59 -0.15 -50.88
C ASN A 4 -24.90 1.19 -50.57
N GLN A 5 -24.14 1.74 -51.51
CA GLN A 5 -23.45 3.03 -51.36
C GLN A 5 -24.40 4.16 -50.91
N LYS A 6 -25.66 4.12 -51.36
CA LYS A 6 -26.70 5.10 -50.96
C LYS A 6 -27.10 4.98 -49.48
N SER A 7 -27.13 3.76 -48.93
CA SER A 7 -27.46 3.57 -47.50
C SER A 7 -26.32 4.01 -46.59
N LEU A 8 -25.05 3.85 -47.01
CA LEU A 8 -23.89 4.37 -46.28
C LEU A 8 -23.86 5.90 -46.24
N HIS A 9 -24.16 6.55 -47.36
CA HIS A 9 -24.24 8.02 -47.39
C HIS A 9 -25.33 8.53 -46.46
N HIS A 10 -26.53 7.93 -46.49
CA HIS A 10 -27.62 8.34 -45.62
C HIS A 10 -27.28 8.18 -44.13
N ILE A 11 -26.67 7.05 -43.74
CA ILE A 11 -26.22 6.82 -42.36
C ILE A 11 -25.15 7.85 -41.95
N ARG A 12 -24.22 8.18 -42.87
CA ARG A 12 -23.18 9.18 -42.63
C ARG A 12 -23.76 10.59 -42.48
N ASP A 13 -24.75 10.94 -43.29
CA ASP A 13 -25.41 12.25 -43.27
C ASP A 13 -26.28 12.39 -42.01
N GLN A 14 -26.99 11.34 -41.60
CA GLN A 14 -27.73 11.29 -40.33
C GLN A 14 -26.79 11.44 -39.13
N HIS A 15 -25.72 10.65 -39.07
CA HIS A 15 -24.71 10.80 -38.01
C HIS A 15 -24.06 12.19 -38.02
N SER A 16 -23.85 12.80 -39.19
CA SER A 16 -23.29 14.15 -39.28
C SER A 16 -24.28 15.21 -38.80
N ALA A 17 -25.58 15.05 -39.08
CA ALA A 17 -26.64 15.96 -38.63
C ALA A 17 -26.86 15.86 -37.11
N GLU A 18 -26.91 14.64 -36.58
CA GLU A 18 -26.99 14.39 -35.13
C GLU A 18 -25.74 14.93 -34.40
N ASN A 19 -24.55 14.69 -34.95
CA ASN A 19 -23.29 15.22 -34.40
C ASN A 19 -23.23 16.76 -34.47
N ASN A 20 -23.80 17.37 -35.50
CA ASN A 20 -23.89 18.83 -35.58
C ASN A 20 -24.94 19.36 -34.59
N GLY A 21 -26.06 18.67 -34.40
CA GLY A 21 -27.06 19.02 -33.38
C GLY A 21 -26.49 18.96 -31.96
N THR A 22 -25.75 17.89 -31.62
CA THR A 22 -25.09 17.76 -30.32
C THR A 22 -24.00 18.82 -30.12
N LYS A 23 -23.21 19.12 -31.16
CA LYS A 23 -22.22 20.22 -31.11
C LYS A 23 -22.87 21.57 -30.85
N GLN A 24 -24.02 21.87 -31.46
CA GLN A 24 -24.71 23.15 -31.23
C GLN A 24 -25.27 23.24 -29.82
N ILE A 25 -25.83 22.16 -29.27
CA ILE A 25 -26.28 22.11 -27.88
C ILE A 25 -25.11 22.31 -26.92
N LEU A 26 -23.97 21.65 -27.16
CA LEU A 26 -22.77 21.82 -26.37
C LEU A 26 -22.21 23.26 -26.48
N LEU A 27 -22.19 23.85 -27.68
CA LEU A 27 -21.77 25.23 -27.88
C LEU A 27 -22.67 26.22 -27.12
N ILE A 28 -23.99 26.06 -27.18
CA ILE A 28 -24.93 26.88 -26.40
C ILE A 28 -24.66 26.72 -24.90
N PHE A 29 -24.46 25.49 -24.42
CA PHE A 29 -24.08 25.23 -23.03
C PHE A 29 -22.76 25.94 -22.67
N PHE A 30 -21.71 25.82 -23.50
CA PHE A 30 -20.43 26.48 -23.28
C PHE A 30 -20.51 28.02 -23.33
N HIS A 31 -21.34 28.59 -24.20
CA HIS A 31 -21.50 30.04 -24.34
C HIS A 31 -22.37 30.68 -23.24
N HIS A 32 -23.34 29.95 -22.69
CA HIS A 32 -24.23 30.45 -21.64
C HIS A 32 -23.72 30.19 -20.21
N HIS A 33 -22.73 29.31 -20.01
CA HIS A 33 -22.27 28.92 -18.67
C HIS A 33 -20.84 29.33 -18.22
N PRO A 34 -20.14 30.36 -18.75
CA PRO A 34 -18.85 30.74 -18.19
C PRO A 34 -18.95 31.47 -16.84
N GLN A 35 -20.14 31.95 -16.44
CA GLN A 35 -20.34 32.67 -15.18
C GLN A 35 -20.77 31.68 -14.08
N GLY A 36 -19.93 31.54 -13.04
CA GLY A 36 -20.20 30.72 -11.86
C GLY A 36 -19.51 29.34 -11.83
N ILE A 37 -18.91 28.87 -12.93
CA ILE A 37 -18.08 27.65 -12.90
C ILE A 37 -16.82 27.89 -12.07
N ASP A 38 -16.15 29.03 -12.28
CA ASP A 38 -14.94 29.36 -11.52
C ASP A 38 -15.23 29.52 -10.02
N GLU A 39 -16.34 30.17 -9.66
CA GLU A 39 -16.81 30.28 -8.27
C GLU A 39 -17.13 28.90 -7.68
N PHE A 40 -17.83 28.04 -8.42
CA PHE A 40 -18.12 26.67 -8.00
C PHE A 40 -16.85 25.84 -7.81
N LEU A 41 -15.85 25.98 -8.70
CA LEU A 41 -14.57 25.29 -8.58
C LEU A 41 -13.79 25.78 -7.35
N ILE A 42 -13.76 27.10 -7.11
CA ILE A 42 -13.15 27.69 -5.91
C ILE A 42 -13.84 27.17 -4.65
N ASP A 43 -15.17 27.19 -4.58
CA ASP A 43 -15.93 26.69 -3.45
C ASP A 43 -15.69 25.20 -3.21
N HIS A 44 -15.67 24.41 -4.28
CA HIS A 44 -15.37 22.98 -4.22
C HIS A 44 -13.95 22.71 -3.69
N ASP A 45 -12.96 23.47 -4.13
CA ASP A 45 -11.58 23.36 -3.68
C ASP A 45 -11.41 23.77 -2.22
N LEU A 46 -12.08 24.85 -1.79
CA LEU A 46 -12.14 25.26 -0.40
C LEU A 46 -12.77 24.18 0.49
N LEU A 47 -13.89 23.58 0.05
CA LEU A 47 -14.53 22.47 0.76
C LEU A 47 -13.62 21.25 0.83
N ASN A 48 -12.90 20.93 -0.24
CA ASN A 48 -11.97 19.81 -0.26
C ASN A 48 -10.76 20.04 0.64
N LEU A 49 -10.20 21.24 0.64
CA LEU A 49 -9.14 21.64 1.55
C LEU A 49 -9.62 21.49 2.99
N ARG A 50 -10.82 21.98 3.30
CA ARG A 50 -11.42 21.84 4.63
C ARG A 50 -11.62 20.38 5.05
N ARG A 51 -12.08 19.52 4.14
CA ARG A 51 -12.22 18.07 4.39
C ARG A 51 -10.85 17.43 4.69
N LYS A 52 -9.81 17.77 3.92
CA LYS A 52 -8.44 17.27 4.13
C LYS A 52 -7.89 17.70 5.50
N GLU A 53 -8.09 18.96 5.89
CA GLU A 53 -7.70 19.45 7.22
C GLU A 53 -8.39 18.67 8.35
N LEU A 54 -9.70 18.48 8.26
CA LEU A 54 -10.46 17.75 9.28
C LEU A 54 -10.03 16.29 9.35
N LEU A 55 -9.76 15.66 8.20
CA LEU A 55 -9.25 14.30 8.13
C LEU A 55 -7.88 14.18 8.79
N TYR A 56 -6.97 15.11 8.49
CA TYR A 56 -5.66 15.19 9.11
C TYR A 56 -5.77 15.36 10.63
N LYS A 57 -6.60 16.30 11.12
CA LYS A 57 -6.82 16.49 12.56
C LYS A 57 -7.31 15.20 13.24
N ARG A 58 -8.33 14.56 12.66
CA ARG A 58 -8.86 13.29 13.18
C ARG A 58 -7.82 12.18 13.19
N TRP A 59 -7.04 12.05 12.12
CA TRP A 59 -5.98 11.03 12.04
C TRP A 59 -4.87 11.32 13.05
N ASN A 60 -4.46 12.58 13.16
CA ASN A 60 -3.44 13.02 14.11
C ASN A 60 -3.85 12.67 15.55
N GLU A 61 -5.07 13.03 15.95
CA GLU A 61 -5.60 12.77 17.29
C GLU A 61 -5.80 11.28 17.59
N ARG A 62 -6.34 10.52 16.63
CA ARG A 62 -6.77 9.13 16.87
C ARG A 62 -5.71 8.08 16.55
N VAL A 63 -4.70 8.42 15.76
CA VAL A 63 -3.65 7.51 15.29
C VAL A 63 -2.28 8.00 15.71
N TYR A 64 -1.87 9.18 15.23
CA TYR A 64 -0.49 9.65 15.42
C TYR A 64 -0.15 9.87 16.90
N ILE A 65 -0.94 10.67 17.62
CA ILE A 65 -0.67 10.99 19.03
C ILE A 65 -0.62 9.70 19.90
N PRO A 66 -1.59 8.77 19.81
CA PRO A 66 -1.52 7.51 20.55
C PRO A 66 -0.31 6.64 20.19
N VAL A 67 0.03 6.52 18.90
CA VAL A 67 1.20 5.75 18.45
C VAL A 67 2.47 6.36 19.00
N ARG A 68 2.65 7.67 18.82
CA ARG A 68 3.82 8.41 19.30
C ARG A 68 3.99 8.25 20.81
N LYS A 69 2.93 8.49 21.58
CA LYS A 69 2.95 8.33 23.04
C LYS A 69 3.35 6.91 23.44
N ARG A 70 2.85 5.89 22.71
CA ARG A 70 3.19 4.49 22.99
C ARG A 70 4.65 4.17 22.67
N VAL A 71 5.18 4.74 21.60
CA VAL A 71 6.59 4.62 21.22
C VAL A 71 7.48 5.27 22.29
N GLU A 72 7.17 6.50 22.68
CA GLU A 72 7.92 7.25 23.72
C GLU A 72 7.95 6.46 25.04
N GLN A 73 6.81 5.93 25.48
CA GLN A 73 6.73 5.10 26.70
C GLN A 73 7.61 3.84 26.65
N GLU A 74 7.62 3.12 25.52
CA GLU A 74 8.43 1.92 25.38
C GLU A 74 9.92 2.25 25.28
N ILE A 75 10.27 3.38 24.67
CA ILE A 75 11.65 3.90 24.67
C ILE A 75 12.07 4.23 26.11
N GLU A 76 11.31 5.02 26.85
CA GLU A 76 11.63 5.39 28.24
C GLU A 76 11.84 4.16 29.12
N ARG A 77 10.96 3.16 29.00
CA ARG A 77 11.02 1.94 29.81
C ARG A 77 12.18 1.02 29.40
N GLY A 78 12.41 0.83 28.11
CA GLY A 78 13.31 -0.20 27.60
C GLY A 78 14.67 0.30 27.11
N PHE A 79 14.89 1.61 27.04
CA PHE A 79 16.17 2.17 26.57
C PHE A 79 17.32 1.82 27.49
N GLN A 80 17.17 1.96 28.81
CA GLN A 80 18.22 1.65 29.78
C GLN A 80 18.72 0.20 29.70
N PRO A 81 17.86 -0.84 29.74
CA PRO A 81 18.32 -2.21 29.60
C PRO A 81 18.92 -2.49 28.20
N LEU A 82 18.36 -1.90 27.13
CA LEU A 82 18.90 -2.02 25.78
C LEU A 82 20.31 -1.46 25.67
N ASP A 83 20.52 -0.28 26.23
CA ASP A 83 21.79 0.43 26.24
C ASP A 83 22.84 -0.31 27.08
N ALA A 84 22.44 -0.86 28.24
CA ALA A 84 23.27 -1.75 29.04
C ALA A 84 23.68 -3.03 28.29
N ALA A 85 22.75 -3.65 27.57
CA ALA A 85 23.00 -4.84 26.75
C ALA A 85 23.95 -4.54 25.58
N LYS A 86 23.75 -3.42 24.88
CA LYS A 86 24.68 -2.93 23.84
C LYS A 86 26.09 -2.72 24.38
N ARG A 87 26.23 -2.07 25.55
CA ARG A 87 27.55 -1.90 26.19
C ARG A 87 28.17 -3.21 26.64
N LYS A 88 27.37 -4.18 27.11
CA LYS A 88 27.85 -5.53 27.43
C LYS A 88 28.39 -6.22 26.18
N GLU A 89 27.65 -6.15 25.09
CA GLU A 89 28.03 -6.81 23.84
C GLU A 89 29.28 -6.17 23.21
N HIS A 90 29.38 -4.85 23.24
CA HIS A 90 30.59 -4.15 22.83
C HIS A 90 31.82 -4.56 23.68
N ARG A 91 31.65 -4.73 25.00
CA ARG A 91 32.74 -5.24 25.86
C ARG A 91 33.12 -6.69 25.51
N ASN A 92 32.16 -7.52 25.16
CA ASN A 92 32.43 -8.89 24.71
C ASN A 92 33.23 -8.89 23.41
N TYR A 93 32.85 -8.05 22.46
CA TYR A 93 33.59 -7.83 21.22
C TYR A 93 35.04 -7.43 21.48
N LEU A 94 35.27 -6.40 22.30
CA LEU A 94 36.65 -5.97 22.62
C LEU A 94 37.49 -7.07 23.28
N LYS A 95 36.89 -7.84 24.20
CA LYS A 95 37.58 -9.00 24.81
C LYS A 95 37.95 -10.05 23.77
N TYR A 96 37.05 -10.32 22.84
CA TYR A 96 37.29 -11.27 21.76
C TYR A 96 38.39 -10.79 20.82
N THR A 97 38.32 -9.55 20.34
CA THR A 97 39.33 -8.91 19.49
C THR A 97 40.69 -8.92 20.16
N ASN A 98 40.78 -8.57 21.45
CA ASN A 98 42.04 -8.57 22.19
C ASN A 98 42.62 -9.99 22.37
N LYS A 99 41.77 -11.03 22.48
CA LYS A 99 42.22 -12.42 22.61
C LYS A 99 42.70 -13.01 21.29
N LYS A 100 42.00 -12.73 20.18
CA LYS A 100 42.27 -13.31 18.85
C LYS A 100 43.20 -12.46 17.99
N GLY A 101 43.39 -11.18 18.33
CA GLY A 101 44.19 -10.19 17.58
C GLY A 101 43.43 -9.57 16.41
N VAL A 102 42.75 -10.39 15.59
CA VAL A 102 41.98 -9.95 14.43
C VAL A 102 40.63 -10.68 14.39
N VAL A 103 39.57 -9.94 14.05
CA VAL A 103 38.21 -10.48 13.83
C VAL A 103 37.91 -10.42 12.33
N PHE A 104 37.83 -11.59 11.69
CA PHE A 104 37.34 -11.70 10.32
C PHE A 104 35.82 -11.70 10.32
N LEU A 105 35.20 -10.75 9.63
CA LEU A 105 33.74 -10.62 9.58
C LEU A 105 33.06 -11.74 8.78
N ASP A 106 33.83 -12.46 7.96
CA ASP A 106 33.32 -13.46 7.02
C ASP A 106 33.21 -14.85 7.66
N THR A 107 33.92 -15.09 8.76
CA THR A 107 33.96 -16.37 9.49
C THR A 107 33.57 -16.15 10.95
N ILE A 108 32.27 -16.04 11.21
CA ILE A 108 31.72 -15.89 12.55
C ILE A 108 31.44 -17.28 13.14
N SER A 109 32.17 -17.64 14.20
CA SER A 109 31.87 -18.84 14.97
C SER A 109 30.96 -18.46 16.14
N HIS A 110 29.66 -18.76 16.04
CA HIS A 110 28.67 -18.44 17.08
C HIS A 110 28.99 -19.04 18.46
N LYS A 111 29.87 -20.06 18.53
CA LYS A 111 30.34 -20.64 19.81
C LYS A 111 31.34 -19.73 20.54
N GLU A 112 32.10 -18.92 19.81
CA GLU A 112 33.12 -18.03 20.37
C GLU A 112 32.57 -16.64 20.68
N TYR A 113 31.84 -16.08 19.71
CA TYR A 113 31.29 -14.74 19.75
C TYR A 113 30.12 -14.67 18.78
N ASP A 114 28.95 -14.23 19.25
CA ASP A 114 27.77 -14.08 18.41
C ASP A 114 27.38 -12.60 18.30
N PRO A 115 27.71 -11.92 17.19
CA PRO A 115 27.39 -10.51 16.99
C PRO A 115 25.88 -10.25 16.86
N LEU A 116 25.08 -11.29 16.62
CA LEU A 116 23.65 -11.18 16.37
C LEU A 116 22.79 -11.45 17.62
N VAL A 117 23.39 -11.62 18.81
CA VAL A 117 22.66 -11.86 20.07
C VAL A 117 21.56 -10.82 20.34
N LEU A 118 21.82 -9.55 19.97
CA LEU A 118 20.86 -8.47 20.14
C LEU A 118 19.86 -8.37 18.97
N HIS A 119 20.17 -8.99 17.84
CA HIS A 119 19.40 -8.96 16.59
C HIS A 119 18.50 -10.19 16.50
N GLY A 120 17.20 -10.02 16.76
CA GLY A 120 16.23 -11.09 16.52
C GLY A 120 14.89 -10.88 17.20
N ALA A 121 13.88 -11.60 16.72
CA ALA A 121 12.54 -11.58 17.30
C ALA A 121 12.50 -12.13 18.75
N ASN A 122 13.50 -12.94 19.12
CA ASN A 122 13.68 -13.55 20.44
C ASN A 122 14.74 -12.83 21.29
N SER A 123 15.27 -11.69 20.84
CA SER A 123 16.24 -10.92 21.61
C SER A 123 15.59 -10.45 22.92
N PRO A 124 16.22 -10.75 24.08
CA PRO A 124 15.64 -10.43 25.38
C PRO A 124 15.51 -8.92 25.63
N VAL A 125 16.10 -8.09 24.77
CA VAL A 125 16.18 -6.63 24.94
C VAL A 125 15.67 -5.86 23.72
N SER A 126 14.94 -6.51 22.80
CA SER A 126 14.35 -5.80 21.65
C SER A 126 13.21 -4.87 22.09
N LEU A 127 13.26 -3.61 21.66
CA LEU A 127 12.15 -2.67 21.83
C LEU A 127 11.07 -2.98 20.79
N ARG A 128 9.93 -3.52 21.23
CA ARG A 128 8.78 -3.79 20.36
C ARG A 128 7.57 -3.04 20.84
N VAL A 129 7.16 -2.05 20.05
CA VAL A 129 5.96 -1.27 20.33
C VAL A 129 4.75 -2.04 19.79
N ARG A 130 3.83 -2.40 20.69
CA ARG A 130 2.51 -2.92 20.31
C ARG A 130 1.47 -1.85 20.59
N THR A 131 0.74 -1.48 19.56
CA THR A 131 -0.42 -0.58 19.64
C THR A 131 -1.71 -1.39 19.63
N GLY A 132 -2.72 -0.90 20.34
CA GLY A 132 -4.07 -1.49 20.30
C GLY A 132 -4.79 -1.15 18.99
N ARG A 133 -6.09 -1.50 18.91
CA ARG A 133 -6.94 -1.15 17.76
C ARG A 133 -7.16 0.37 17.72
N LEU A 134 -6.49 1.06 16.81
CA LEU A 134 -6.64 2.51 16.61
C LEU A 134 -7.85 2.83 15.72
N LYS A 135 -8.52 3.96 15.95
CA LYS A 135 -9.66 4.43 15.14
C LYS A 135 -9.17 5.28 13.97
N ASP A 136 -8.58 4.62 12.98
CA ASP A 136 -8.08 5.27 11.78
C ASP A 136 -9.24 5.75 10.89
N PRO A 137 -9.38 7.07 10.62
CA PRO A 137 -10.44 7.57 9.75
C PRO A 137 -10.29 7.14 8.29
N LEU A 138 -9.08 6.80 7.82
CA LEU A 138 -8.84 6.31 6.45
C LEU A 138 -9.42 4.91 6.23
N LEU A 139 -9.52 4.14 7.32
CA LEU A 139 -10.04 2.77 7.31
C LEU A 139 -11.50 2.70 7.78
N ALA A 140 -12.16 3.83 8.02
CA ALA A 140 -13.52 3.86 8.57
C ALA A 140 -14.52 3.15 7.64
N ALA A 141 -14.53 3.50 6.35
CA ALA A 141 -15.42 2.88 5.37
C ALA A 141 -15.15 1.38 5.19
N GLU A 142 -13.88 0.96 5.22
CA GLU A 142 -13.54 -0.47 5.18
C GLU A 142 -14.07 -1.21 6.41
N ARG A 143 -13.98 -0.61 7.60
CA ARG A 143 -14.47 -1.21 8.84
C ARG A 143 -15.98 -1.32 8.88
N GLU A 144 -16.70 -0.28 8.45
CA GLU A 144 -18.16 -0.32 8.36
C GLU A 144 -18.60 -1.48 7.45
N ARG A 145 -17.97 -1.59 6.28
CA ARG A 145 -18.22 -2.71 5.36
C ARG A 145 -17.84 -4.07 5.95
N ASP A 146 -16.72 -4.18 6.66
CA ASP A 146 -16.31 -5.40 7.37
C ASP A 146 -17.33 -5.79 8.45
N GLU A 147 -17.88 -4.80 9.18
CA GLU A 147 -18.89 -4.98 10.22
C GLU A 147 -20.23 -5.42 9.64
N GLU A 148 -20.68 -4.81 8.54
CA GLU A 148 -21.88 -5.21 7.79
C GLU A 148 -21.77 -6.66 7.28
N GLU A 149 -20.66 -7.01 6.63
CA GLU A 149 -20.44 -8.36 6.11
C GLU A 149 -20.39 -9.40 7.22
N LYS A 150 -19.78 -9.04 8.35
CA LYS A 150 -19.74 -9.88 9.55
C LYS A 150 -21.13 -10.10 10.12
N MET A 151 -21.96 -9.06 10.20
CA MET A 151 -23.36 -9.19 10.64
C MET A 151 -24.15 -10.10 9.72
N LEU A 152 -24.07 -9.91 8.40
CA LEU A 152 -24.74 -10.76 7.42
C LEU A 152 -24.34 -12.24 7.56
N LEU A 153 -23.03 -12.51 7.68
CA LEU A 153 -22.51 -13.86 7.81
C LEU A 153 -22.96 -14.51 9.13
N GLN A 154 -23.00 -13.75 10.21
CA GLN A 154 -23.50 -14.21 11.51
C GLN A 154 -24.99 -14.55 11.44
N CYS A 155 -25.81 -13.73 10.77
CA CYS A 155 -27.23 -14.05 10.54
C CYS A 155 -27.42 -15.33 9.73
N GLN A 156 -26.57 -15.58 8.72
CA GLN A 156 -26.68 -16.76 7.86
C GLN A 156 -26.21 -18.05 8.53
N THR A 157 -25.14 -18.00 9.32
CA THR A 157 -24.46 -19.20 9.83
C THR A 157 -24.62 -19.42 11.34
N GLY A 158 -25.13 -18.42 12.06
CA GLY A 158 -25.24 -18.42 13.52
C GLY A 158 -23.91 -18.33 14.27
N ARG A 159 -22.79 -18.11 13.58
CA ARG A 159 -21.44 -18.10 14.16
C ARG A 159 -20.81 -16.71 14.14
N VAL A 160 -19.99 -16.43 15.14
CA VAL A 160 -19.20 -15.18 15.22
C VAL A 160 -17.86 -15.40 14.54
N PHE A 161 -17.49 -14.52 13.62
CA PHE A 161 -16.22 -14.58 12.90
C PHE A 161 -15.27 -13.46 13.29
N PRO A 162 -13.95 -13.70 13.31
CA PRO A 162 -12.95 -12.66 13.52
C PRO A 162 -12.76 -11.81 12.25
N ASP A 163 -12.34 -10.55 12.41
CA ASP A 163 -12.22 -9.58 11.30
C ASP A 163 -11.32 -10.08 10.15
N HIS A 164 -10.24 -10.83 10.45
CA HIS A 164 -9.36 -11.39 9.43
C HIS A 164 -10.06 -12.42 8.53
N HIS A 165 -11.05 -13.14 9.05
CA HIS A 165 -11.81 -14.13 8.28
C HIS A 165 -12.69 -13.44 7.24
N ILE A 166 -13.32 -12.32 7.61
CA ILE A 166 -14.11 -11.49 6.70
C ILE A 166 -13.23 -10.97 5.56
N ARG A 167 -12.06 -10.41 5.90
CA ARG A 167 -11.11 -9.91 4.89
C ARG A 167 -10.60 -11.00 3.97
N SER A 168 -10.33 -12.19 4.50
CA SER A 168 -9.83 -13.33 3.72
C SER A 168 -10.84 -13.81 2.67
N ARG A 169 -12.15 -13.65 2.90
CA ARG A 169 -13.18 -14.01 1.91
C ARG A 169 -13.18 -13.11 0.67
N ARG A 170 -12.69 -11.88 0.80
CA ARG A 170 -12.54 -10.93 -0.32
C ARG A 170 -11.27 -11.16 -1.11
N LEU A 171 -10.28 -11.82 -0.52
CA LEU A 171 -9.07 -12.19 -1.22
C LEU A 171 -9.39 -13.31 -2.21
N PRO A 172 -8.75 -13.31 -3.39
CA PRO A 172 -8.84 -14.45 -4.30
C PRO A 172 -8.34 -15.71 -3.57
N PRO A 173 -8.92 -16.89 -3.88
CA PRO A 173 -8.49 -18.13 -3.25
C PRO A 173 -6.99 -18.33 -3.51
N SER A 174 -6.28 -18.76 -2.46
CA SER A 174 -4.88 -19.11 -2.58
C SER A 174 -4.72 -20.18 -3.69
N PRO A 175 -3.67 -20.06 -4.54
CA PRO A 175 -3.44 -21.04 -5.58
C PRO A 175 -3.22 -22.43 -4.95
N LEU A 176 -3.78 -23.46 -5.60
CA LEU A 176 -3.69 -24.86 -5.13
C LEU A 176 -2.25 -25.38 -5.08
N VAL A 177 -1.35 -24.76 -5.83
CA VAL A 177 0.08 -25.05 -5.85
C VAL A 177 0.83 -23.75 -5.53
N PRO A 178 1.85 -23.76 -4.67
CA PRO A 178 2.71 -22.60 -4.46
C PRO A 178 3.27 -22.16 -5.81
N LEU A 179 2.86 -20.98 -6.28
CA LEU A 179 3.34 -20.43 -7.55
C LEU A 179 4.77 -19.87 -7.43
N GLY A 180 5.38 -19.93 -6.24
CA GLY A 180 6.75 -19.50 -5.98
C GLY A 180 7.70 -20.66 -5.75
N ARG A 181 8.98 -20.34 -5.53
CA ARG A 181 10.09 -21.30 -5.37
C ARG A 181 10.15 -21.95 -3.98
N HIS A 182 9.00 -22.19 -3.36
CA HIS A 182 8.94 -22.75 -2.01
C HIS A 182 9.20 -24.26 -2.08
N GLY A 183 10.21 -24.76 -1.35
CA GLY A 183 10.54 -26.19 -1.30
C GLY A 183 11.46 -26.71 -2.42
N THR A 184 12.05 -25.82 -3.23
CA THR A 184 13.10 -26.20 -4.20
C THR A 184 14.49 -25.92 -3.62
N GLU A 185 15.45 -26.82 -3.83
CA GLU A 185 16.82 -26.62 -3.35
C GLU A 185 17.55 -25.53 -4.14
N CYS A 186 18.45 -24.81 -3.48
CA CYS A 186 19.17 -23.65 -4.03
C CYS A 186 19.85 -23.91 -5.40
N PRO A 187 20.50 -25.07 -5.68
CA PRO A 187 21.09 -25.34 -6.99
C PRO A 187 20.03 -25.44 -8.11
N HIS A 188 18.86 -25.98 -7.78
CA HIS A 188 17.75 -26.12 -8.72
C HIS A 188 17.10 -24.77 -9.04
N TRP A 189 17.30 -23.72 -8.22
CA TRP A 189 16.81 -22.38 -8.52
C TRP A 189 17.46 -21.77 -9.74
N LEU A 190 18.77 -21.98 -9.90
CA LEU A 190 19.55 -21.48 -11.04
C LEU A 190 19.20 -22.22 -12.34
N ALA A 191 18.78 -23.49 -12.22
CA ALA A 191 18.34 -24.31 -13.35
C ALA A 191 16.88 -24.04 -13.75
N MET A 192 16.07 -23.43 -12.88
CA MET A 192 14.68 -23.11 -13.22
C MET A 192 14.64 -21.93 -14.20
N PRO A 193 13.96 -22.08 -15.35
CA PRO A 193 13.80 -21.00 -16.31
C PRO A 193 13.14 -19.77 -15.66
N LEU A 194 13.54 -18.57 -16.05
CA LEU A 194 13.04 -17.26 -15.60
C LEU A 194 11.55 -17.04 -16.00
N ARG A 195 10.65 -17.94 -15.61
CA ARG A 195 9.24 -17.91 -16.00
C ARG A 195 8.38 -16.98 -15.14
N ASP A 196 8.95 -16.38 -14.09
CA ASP A 196 8.23 -15.43 -13.23
C ASP A 196 8.06 -14.03 -13.83
N VAL A 197 8.83 -13.67 -14.85
CA VAL A 197 8.70 -12.35 -15.50
C VAL A 197 7.55 -12.33 -16.52
N GLU A 198 7.15 -13.51 -17.01
CA GLU A 198 6.16 -13.70 -18.09
C GLU A 198 4.95 -14.55 -17.66
N SER A 199 4.63 -14.60 -16.36
CA SER A 199 3.45 -15.35 -15.92
C SER A 199 2.18 -14.79 -16.58
N PRO A 200 1.21 -15.63 -16.97
CA PRO A 200 -0.03 -15.17 -17.60
C PRO A 200 -0.81 -14.21 -16.70
N VAL A 201 -0.67 -14.31 -15.37
CA VAL A 201 -1.22 -13.36 -14.39
C VAL A 201 -0.53 -12.00 -14.50
N ARG A 202 0.82 -11.97 -14.56
CA ARG A 202 1.61 -10.75 -14.75
C ARG A 202 1.40 -10.13 -16.12
N MET A 203 1.28 -10.94 -17.17
CA MET A 203 1.01 -10.50 -18.53
C MET A 203 -0.42 -9.97 -18.71
N LYS A 204 -1.42 -10.54 -18.01
CA LYS A 204 -2.75 -9.92 -17.92
C LYS A 204 -2.71 -8.57 -17.21
N SER A 205 -1.95 -8.47 -16.11
CA SER A 205 -1.84 -7.23 -15.35
C SER A 205 -0.98 -6.16 -16.04
N SER A 206 0.02 -6.53 -16.86
CA SER A 206 0.86 -5.58 -17.62
C SER A 206 0.14 -5.02 -18.83
N ARG A 207 -0.66 -5.84 -19.52
CA ARG A 207 -1.48 -5.42 -20.67
C ARG A 207 -2.66 -4.53 -20.25
N ASN A 208 -3.11 -4.64 -19.00
CA ASN A 208 -4.16 -3.80 -18.41
C ASN A 208 -3.60 -2.73 -17.46
N ARG A 209 -2.31 -2.37 -17.53
CA ARG A 209 -1.84 -1.20 -16.78
C ARG A 209 -2.57 0.03 -17.32
N MET A 210 -3.39 0.64 -16.47
CA MET A 210 -3.75 2.04 -16.66
C MET A 210 -2.45 2.82 -16.75
N PHE A 211 -2.28 3.60 -17.82
CA PHE A 211 -1.23 4.60 -17.87
C PHE A 211 -1.39 5.49 -16.63
N GLY A 212 -0.39 5.50 -15.75
CA GLY A 212 -0.38 6.41 -14.61
C GLY A 212 -0.35 7.85 -15.15
N THR A 213 -1.08 8.76 -14.50
CA THR A 213 -0.90 10.18 -14.73
C THR A 213 0.46 10.57 -14.15
N PHE A 214 1.46 10.73 -15.01
CA PHE A 214 2.75 11.31 -14.63
C PHE A 214 2.67 12.83 -14.81
N ASN A 215 3.23 13.59 -13.88
CA ASN A 215 3.46 15.01 -14.10
C ASN A 215 4.71 15.16 -14.98
N ASP A 216 4.54 15.59 -16.23
CA ASP A 216 5.62 15.98 -17.14
C ASP A 216 6.11 17.42 -16.89
N SER A 217 6.01 17.91 -15.65
CA SER A 217 6.49 19.24 -15.30
C SER A 217 8.02 19.24 -15.29
N PHE A 218 8.61 19.75 -16.36
CA PHE A 218 10.00 20.18 -16.42
C PHE A 218 10.17 21.39 -15.49
N LEU A 219 10.95 21.23 -14.43
CA LEU A 219 11.39 22.33 -13.58
C LEU A 219 12.75 22.79 -14.11
N ASP A 220 12.76 23.96 -14.73
CA ASP A 220 13.99 24.66 -15.10
C ASP A 220 14.59 25.28 -13.83
N PHE A 221 15.89 25.07 -13.59
CA PHE A 221 16.59 25.49 -12.38
C PHE A 221 17.61 26.61 -12.66
N ASP A 222 17.33 27.46 -13.64
CA ASP A 222 18.10 28.68 -13.87
C ASP A 222 17.38 29.87 -13.21
N ASP A 223 17.81 30.19 -11.99
CA ASP A 223 17.82 31.54 -11.38
C ASP A 223 18.81 31.59 -10.20
#